data_AF-A9NE68-F1
#
_entry.id   AF-A9NE68-F1
#
_cell.length_a   1.000
_cell.length_b   1.000
_cell.length_c   1.000
_cell.angle_alpha   90.00
_cell.angle_beta   90.00
_cell.angle_gamma   90.00
#
_symmetry.space_group_name_H-M   'P 1'
#
loop_
_entity.id
_entity.type
_entity.pdbx_description
1 polymer ?
#
loop_
_entity_poly.entity_id
_entity_poly.type
_entity_poly.pdbx_seq_one_letter_code
_entity_poly.pdbx_strand_id
1 'polypeptide(L)'
;MITSIELRNFRNLENYKVLINKPLVIIQGLNGVGKTSILESIYFAATTKSHRSSVEKDMIQYDKPYASVKLIEDSKLHEIVLTPNGKRTTINKSEVRKISDYIGQLRVVMFAPEDLMLIKGSPSERRYFLDMELMQVSKTYLRNLNSYKKILKQRNALLKKNRNLTDYTFLNILGEQLYDVGIQIFDERQKFIEALNQKFKTIQTKYKDFEVEMLYEPNVTKENFLKHLKTKQKQDIMYETTTAGIHKDDFKLLYKGLNAKDSASQGTSRLIVIELKLALLEWIKEVTKTDAILLLDDVLSELDLERQNLFMSQLSKNHQVFITTALPINGHIDFQKIVLQEGETINAK
;
A
#
# COMPACT_ATOMS: atom_id res chain seq x y z
N MET A 1 16.79 -1.78 -11.11
CA MET A 1 15.78 -2.36 -12.02
C MET A 1 15.60 -3.84 -11.71
N ILE A 2 14.35 -4.32 -11.64
CA ILE A 2 14.01 -5.75 -11.66
C ILE A 2 14.42 -6.34 -13.00
N THR A 3 15.24 -7.39 -12.98
CA THR A 3 15.74 -8.12 -14.16
C THR A 3 15.19 -9.54 -14.25
N SER A 4 14.57 -10.06 -13.19
CA SER A 4 13.91 -11.36 -13.23
C SER A 4 12.77 -11.45 -12.22
N ILE A 5 11.71 -12.14 -12.62
CA ILE A 5 10.56 -12.51 -11.79
C ILE A 5 10.41 -14.04 -11.89
N GLU A 6 10.45 -14.75 -10.76
CA GLU A 6 10.13 -16.17 -10.67
C GLU A 6 9.08 -16.40 -9.57
N LEU A 7 7.96 -17.02 -9.95
CA LEU A 7 6.80 -17.26 -9.10
C LEU A 7 6.50 -18.75 -9.08
N ARG A 8 6.12 -19.26 -7.90
CA ARG A 8 5.61 -20.63 -7.75
C ARG A 8 4.35 -20.63 -6.90
N ASN A 9 3.34 -21.35 -7.35
CA ASN A 9 2.05 -21.54 -6.69
C ASN A 9 1.39 -20.22 -6.22
N PHE A 10 1.62 -19.13 -6.94
CA PHE A 10 1.19 -17.78 -6.55
C PHE A 10 -0.07 -17.40 -7.33
N ARG A 11 -1.20 -17.23 -6.62
CA ARG A 11 -2.53 -16.99 -7.23
C ARG A 11 -2.88 -18.08 -8.24
N ASN A 12 -2.95 -17.74 -9.53
CA ASN A 12 -3.21 -18.65 -10.63
C ASN A 12 -1.93 -19.13 -11.33
N LEU A 13 -0.75 -18.67 -10.89
CA LEU A 13 0.54 -18.97 -11.52
C LEU A 13 1.25 -20.11 -10.78
N GLU A 14 1.20 -21.33 -11.34
CA GLU A 14 1.86 -22.50 -10.74
C GLU A 14 3.38 -22.43 -10.82
N ASN A 15 3.91 -22.14 -12.01
CA ASN A 15 5.33 -21.94 -12.25
C ASN A 15 5.51 -20.90 -13.34
N TYR A 16 5.90 -19.69 -12.97
CA TYR A 16 6.10 -18.59 -13.90
C TYR A 16 7.51 -18.02 -13.74
N LYS A 17 8.20 -17.82 -14.86
CA LYS A 17 9.51 -17.18 -14.87
C LYS A 17 9.66 -16.29 -16.08
N VAL A 18 10.12 -15.07 -15.86
CA VAL A 18 10.44 -14.13 -16.94
C VAL A 18 11.71 -13.35 -16.62
N LEU A 19 12.47 -13.06 -17.67
CA LEU A 19 13.61 -12.15 -17.63
C LEU A 19 13.14 -10.78 -18.13
N ILE A 20 13.55 -9.73 -17.43
CA ILE A 20 13.22 -8.34 -17.76
C ILE A 20 14.49 -7.65 -18.25
N ASN A 21 14.45 -7.14 -19.48
CA ASN A 21 15.60 -6.50 -20.13
C ASN A 21 15.36 -5.04 -20.53
N LYS A 22 14.17 -4.49 -20.27
CA LYS A 22 13.83 -3.08 -20.50
C LYS A 22 13.12 -2.45 -19.29
N PRO A 23 13.25 -1.13 -19.09
CA PRO A 23 12.61 -0.43 -17.98
C PRO A 23 11.09 -0.34 -18.14
N LEU A 24 10.57 -0.27 -19.38
CA LEU A 24 9.14 -0.29 -19.65
C LEU A 24 8.71 -1.69 -20.05
N VAL A 25 7.81 -2.29 -19.28
CA VAL A 25 7.30 -3.66 -19.48
C VAL A 25 5.78 -3.61 -19.63
N ILE A 26 5.28 -4.16 -20.73
CA ILE A 26 3.84 -4.29 -20.99
C ILE A 26 3.48 -5.77 -20.90
N ILE A 27 2.62 -6.10 -19.95
CA ILE A 27 2.06 -7.43 -19.72
C ILE A 27 0.67 -7.46 -20.35
N GLN A 28 0.55 -8.12 -21.50
CA GLN A 28 -0.68 -8.21 -22.29
C GLN A 28 -1.29 -9.62 -22.18
N GLY A 29 -2.61 -9.70 -22.16
CA GLY A 29 -3.34 -10.97 -22.16
C GLY A 29 -4.82 -10.78 -21.79
N LEU A 30 -5.64 -11.82 -21.93
CA LEU A 30 -7.05 -11.78 -21.54
C LEU A 30 -7.23 -11.58 -20.03
N ASN A 31 -8.45 -11.32 -19.57
CA ASN A 31 -8.74 -11.27 -18.14
C ASN A 31 -8.58 -12.66 -17.52
N GLY A 32 -8.14 -12.73 -16.27
CA GLY A 32 -7.94 -14.01 -15.57
C GLY A 32 -6.64 -14.77 -15.88
N VAL A 33 -5.86 -14.38 -16.89
CA VAL A 33 -4.59 -15.07 -17.25
C VAL A 33 -3.41 -14.77 -16.31
N GLY A 34 -3.61 -13.94 -15.27
CA GLY A 34 -2.59 -13.67 -14.25
C GLY A 34 -1.75 -12.40 -14.44
N LYS A 35 -2.09 -11.50 -15.38
CA LYS A 35 -1.42 -10.19 -15.54
C LYS A 35 -1.28 -9.44 -14.21
N THR A 36 -2.43 -9.23 -13.56
CA THR A 36 -2.60 -8.58 -12.27
C THR A 36 -1.81 -9.36 -11.20
N SER A 37 -1.77 -10.70 -11.26
CA SER A 37 -1.00 -11.55 -10.32
C SER A 37 0.51 -11.33 -10.42
N ILE A 38 1.04 -11.07 -11.61
CA ILE A 38 2.45 -10.70 -11.79
C ILE A 38 2.72 -9.34 -11.11
N LEU A 39 1.90 -8.31 -11.34
CA LEU A 39 2.07 -7.03 -10.64
C LEU A 39 1.93 -7.20 -9.12
N GLU A 40 0.94 -7.98 -8.68
CA GLU A 40 0.73 -8.28 -7.26
C GLU A 40 1.97 -8.93 -6.64
N SER A 41 2.66 -9.82 -7.38
CA SER A 41 3.88 -10.44 -6.89
C SER A 41 5.00 -9.42 -6.66
N ILE A 42 5.13 -8.42 -7.54
CA ILE A 42 6.13 -7.35 -7.38
C ILE A 42 5.79 -6.50 -6.15
N TYR A 43 4.52 -6.13 -6.02
CA TYR A 43 4.02 -5.39 -4.86
C TYR A 43 4.22 -6.18 -3.56
N PHE A 44 3.93 -7.48 -3.57
CA PHE A 44 4.10 -8.38 -2.44
C PHE A 44 5.57 -8.54 -2.05
N ALA A 45 6.48 -8.66 -3.02
CA ALA A 45 7.91 -8.74 -2.76
C ALA A 45 8.47 -7.46 -2.13
N ALA A 46 7.89 -6.29 -2.41
CA ALA A 46 8.31 -5.02 -1.83
C ALA A 46 7.72 -4.77 -0.43
N THR A 47 6.45 -5.13 -0.23
CA THR A 47 5.66 -4.73 0.95
C THR A 47 5.33 -5.87 1.90
N THR A 48 5.56 -7.13 1.48
CA THR A 48 5.10 -8.36 2.13
C THR A 48 3.58 -8.49 2.26
N LYS A 49 2.79 -7.66 1.55
CA LYS A 49 1.33 -7.62 1.62
C LYS A 49 0.72 -7.63 0.22
N SER A 50 -0.51 -8.14 0.12
CA SER A 50 -1.31 -7.99 -1.10
C SER A 50 -1.93 -6.60 -1.13
N HIS A 51 -2.07 -6.01 -2.31
CA HIS A 51 -2.88 -4.81 -2.51
C HIS A 51 -4.39 -5.15 -2.57
N ARG A 52 -4.77 -6.40 -2.88
CA ARG A 52 -6.17 -6.80 -3.12
C ARG A 52 -6.89 -7.37 -1.92
N SER A 53 -6.17 -8.07 -1.04
CA SER A 53 -6.78 -8.82 0.06
C SER A 53 -5.96 -8.75 1.34
N SER A 54 -6.65 -8.66 2.46
CA SER A 54 -6.05 -8.80 3.79
C SER A 54 -5.73 -10.27 4.13
N VAL A 55 -6.31 -11.22 3.41
CA VAL A 55 -6.15 -12.66 3.62
C VAL A 55 -5.03 -13.19 2.73
N GLU A 56 -3.81 -13.13 3.25
CA GLU A 56 -2.60 -13.48 2.48
C GLU A 56 -2.58 -14.95 2.01
N LYS A 57 -3.18 -15.88 2.77
CA LYS A 57 -3.24 -17.31 2.40
C LYS A 57 -3.93 -17.54 1.04
N ASP A 58 -4.79 -16.63 0.60
CA ASP A 58 -5.49 -16.71 -0.68
C ASP A 58 -4.55 -16.42 -1.87
N MET A 59 -3.31 -15.99 -1.61
CA MET A 59 -2.25 -15.92 -2.61
C MET A 59 -1.60 -17.29 -2.88
N ILE A 60 -1.83 -18.29 -2.03
CA ILE A 60 -1.35 -19.66 -2.26
C ILE A 60 -2.38 -20.39 -3.13
N GLN A 61 -1.92 -21.06 -4.19
CA GLN A 61 -2.77 -21.94 -4.98
C GLN A 61 -3.46 -22.98 -4.11
N TYR A 62 -4.66 -23.38 -4.54
CA TYR A 62 -5.42 -24.43 -3.85
C TYR A 62 -4.60 -25.74 -3.79
N ASP A 63 -4.68 -26.42 -2.65
CA ASP A 63 -3.92 -27.64 -2.33
C ASP A 63 -2.39 -27.55 -2.44
N LYS A 64 -1.82 -26.34 -2.57
CA LYS A 64 -0.37 -26.15 -2.52
C LYS A 64 0.08 -25.76 -1.10
N PRO A 65 1.21 -26.31 -0.61
CA PRO A 65 1.67 -26.05 0.75
C PRO A 65 2.26 -24.65 0.95
N TYR A 66 2.69 -24.00 -0.14
CA TYR A 66 3.30 -22.67 -0.11
C TYR A 66 3.20 -21.98 -1.47
N ALA A 67 3.37 -20.66 -1.47
CA ALA A 67 3.68 -19.85 -2.63
C ALA A 67 5.08 -19.21 -2.47
N SER A 68 5.79 -18.98 -3.57
CA SER A 68 7.08 -18.26 -3.52
C SER A 68 7.14 -17.18 -4.58
N VAL A 69 7.65 -16.02 -4.19
CA VAL A 69 7.96 -14.90 -5.08
C VAL A 69 9.44 -14.60 -4.98
N LYS A 70 10.16 -14.67 -6.10
CA LYS A 70 11.57 -14.31 -6.24
C LYS A 70 11.73 -13.20 -7.26
N LEU A 71 12.38 -12.11 -6.86
CA LEU A 71 12.74 -11.01 -7.74
C LEU A 71 14.26 -10.79 -7.71
N ILE A 72 14.86 -10.52 -8.86
CA ILE A 72 16.23 -10.01 -8.93
C ILE A 72 16.13 -8.54 -9.31
N GLU A 73 16.61 -7.65 -8.43
CA GLU A 73 16.73 -6.20 -8.66
C GLU A 73 18.20 -5.83 -8.62
N ASP A 74 18.80 -5.40 -9.73
CA ASP A 74 20.22 -5.00 -9.83
C ASP A 74 21.18 -5.99 -9.11
N SER A 75 21.05 -7.29 -9.42
CA SER A 75 21.79 -8.42 -8.81
C SER A 75 21.41 -8.76 -7.36
N LYS A 76 20.56 -7.98 -6.71
CA LYS A 76 20.01 -8.29 -5.39
C LYS A 76 18.81 -9.21 -5.53
N LEU A 77 18.90 -10.40 -4.94
CA LEU A 77 17.80 -11.38 -4.91
C LEU A 77 16.91 -11.10 -3.70
N HIS A 78 15.65 -10.77 -3.95
CA HIS A 78 14.58 -10.70 -2.96
C HIS A 78 13.71 -11.94 -3.08
N GLU A 79 13.45 -12.65 -1.98
CA GLU A 79 12.58 -13.83 -1.98
C GLU A 79 11.66 -13.84 -0.77
N ILE A 80 10.38 -14.12 -1.03
CA ILE A 80 9.37 -14.38 -0.01
C ILE A 80 8.75 -15.75 -0.26
N VAL A 81 8.81 -16.61 0.74
CA VAL A 81 8.07 -17.88 0.79
C VAL A 81 6.91 -17.71 1.76
N LEU A 82 5.69 -17.88 1.25
CA LEU A 82 4.44 -17.78 2.01
C LEU A 82 3.86 -19.17 2.24
N THR A 83 3.49 -19.45 3.48
CA THR A 83 2.81 -20.67 3.92
C THR A 83 1.54 -20.30 4.69
N PRO A 84 0.61 -21.24 4.93
CA PRO A 84 -0.57 -20.98 5.77
C PRO A 84 -0.23 -20.47 7.18
N ASN A 85 0.96 -20.79 7.69
CA ASN A 85 1.40 -20.47 9.06
C ASN A 85 2.23 -19.18 9.14
N GLY A 86 2.52 -18.53 8.01
CA GLY A 86 3.34 -17.32 7.97
C GLY A 86 4.26 -17.28 6.77
N LYS A 87 5.23 -16.37 6.83
CA LYS A 87 6.09 -16.02 5.70
C LYS A 87 7.54 -15.93 6.12
N ARG A 88 8.42 -16.38 5.23
CA ARG A 88 9.87 -16.32 5.37
C ARG A 88 10.42 -15.39 4.28
N THR A 89 11.22 -14.41 4.68
CA THR A 89 11.83 -13.42 3.80
C THR A 89 13.33 -13.61 3.75
N THR A 90 13.92 -13.55 2.56
CA THR A 90 15.38 -13.63 2.37
C THR A 90 15.86 -12.56 1.38
N ILE A 91 17.10 -12.11 1.58
CA ILE A 91 17.83 -11.23 0.66
C ILE A 91 19.16 -11.92 0.36
N ASN A 92 19.48 -12.10 -0.92
CA ASN A 92 20.69 -12.81 -1.36
C ASN A 92 20.86 -14.17 -0.65
N LYS A 93 19.75 -14.92 -0.53
CA LYS A 93 19.64 -16.23 0.17
C LYS A 93 19.91 -16.18 1.68
N SER A 94 20.18 -15.00 2.24
CA SER A 94 20.32 -14.80 3.68
C SER A 94 18.97 -14.46 4.30
N GLU A 95 18.60 -15.15 5.37
CA GLU A 95 17.30 -14.95 6.00
C GLU A 95 17.21 -13.61 6.73
N VAL A 96 16.14 -12.86 6.44
CA VAL A 96 15.81 -11.61 7.11
C VAL A 96 14.66 -11.89 8.08
N ARG A 97 14.96 -12.11 9.36
CA ARG A 97 13.98 -12.56 10.36
C ARG A 97 12.92 -11.51 10.70
N LYS A 98 13.28 -10.23 10.65
CA LYS A 98 12.35 -9.12 10.94
C LYS A 98 11.85 -8.55 9.64
N ILE A 99 10.53 -8.55 9.45
CA ILE A 99 9.88 -7.89 8.29
C ILE A 99 10.30 -6.43 8.17
N SER A 100 10.55 -5.74 9.30
CA SER A 100 11.02 -4.35 9.30
C SER A 100 12.45 -4.14 8.81
N ASP A 101 13.27 -5.20 8.72
CA ASP A 101 14.59 -5.14 8.09
C ASP A 101 14.50 -5.45 6.57
N TYR A 102 13.38 -6.04 6.13
CA TYR A 102 13.12 -6.42 4.74
C TYR A 102 12.34 -5.34 3.96
N ILE A 103 11.29 -4.76 4.54
CA ILE A 103 10.50 -3.72 3.88
C ILE A 103 11.36 -2.47 3.63
N GLY A 104 11.18 -1.85 2.46
CA GLY A 104 11.93 -0.67 2.02
C GLY A 104 13.24 -0.99 1.28
N GLN A 105 13.58 -2.27 1.14
CA GLN A 105 14.73 -2.74 0.34
C GLN A 105 14.45 -2.73 -1.17
N LEU A 106 13.17 -2.76 -1.53
CA LEU A 106 12.57 -2.58 -2.85
C LEU A 106 11.38 -1.64 -2.63
N ARG A 107 11.20 -0.62 -3.47
CA ARG A 107 10.13 0.37 -3.32
C ARG A 107 9.24 0.38 -4.55
N VAL A 108 7.94 0.38 -4.33
CA VAL A 108 6.94 0.33 -5.39
C VAL A 108 5.87 1.39 -5.15
N VAL A 109 5.35 1.95 -6.23
CA VAL A 109 4.07 2.66 -6.23
C VAL A 109 3.16 1.93 -7.21
N MET A 110 2.02 1.50 -6.71
CA MET A 110 1.01 0.82 -7.52
C MET A 110 -0.17 1.74 -7.76
N PHE A 111 -0.62 1.78 -9.01
CA PHE A 111 -1.88 2.36 -9.44
C PHE A 111 -2.79 1.19 -9.79
N ALA A 112 -3.88 1.06 -9.04
CA ALA A 112 -4.83 -0.02 -9.20
C ALA A 112 -6.27 0.51 -9.32
N PRO A 113 -7.21 -0.28 -9.88
CA PRO A 113 -8.62 0.11 -9.90
C PRO A 113 -9.20 0.37 -8.50
N GLU A 114 -8.73 -0.37 -7.51
CA GLU A 114 -9.15 -0.27 -6.11
C GLU A 114 -8.75 1.04 -5.45
N ASP A 115 -7.81 1.82 -6.01
CA ASP A 115 -7.41 3.11 -5.44
C ASP A 115 -8.58 4.13 -5.42
N LEU A 116 -9.67 3.90 -6.17
CA LEU A 116 -10.91 4.67 -6.02
C LEU A 116 -11.48 4.61 -4.59
N MET A 117 -11.17 3.53 -3.84
CA MET A 117 -11.55 3.37 -2.44
C MET A 117 -10.85 4.37 -1.50
N LEU A 118 -9.78 5.04 -1.94
CA LEU A 118 -9.20 6.15 -1.19
C LEU A 118 -10.18 7.32 -1.06
N ILE A 119 -11.12 7.45 -2.01
CA ILE A 119 -12.13 8.50 -2.01
C ILE A 119 -13.47 7.96 -1.51
N LYS A 120 -13.97 6.88 -2.10
CA LYS A 120 -15.32 6.35 -1.83
C LYS A 120 -15.36 5.30 -0.71
N GLY A 121 -14.21 4.73 -0.36
CA GLY A 121 -14.09 3.66 0.60
C GLY A 121 -14.15 4.11 2.06
N SER A 122 -13.94 3.13 2.93
CA SER A 122 -14.01 3.31 4.39
C SER A 122 -12.71 3.92 4.95
N PRO A 123 -12.75 4.47 6.18
CA PRO A 123 -11.55 4.96 6.85
C PRO A 123 -10.44 3.90 7.00
N SER A 124 -10.77 2.60 7.01
CA SER A 124 -9.74 1.54 7.07
C SER A 124 -8.92 1.43 5.80
N GLU A 125 -9.51 1.67 4.62
CA GLU A 125 -8.79 1.66 3.34
C GLU A 125 -7.77 2.80 3.30
N ARG A 126 -8.19 3.99 3.74
CA ARG A 126 -7.33 5.17 3.84
C ARG A 126 -6.20 4.99 4.86
N ARG A 127 -6.49 4.46 6.05
CA ARG A 127 -5.43 4.09 7.00
C ARG A 127 -4.49 3.03 6.46
N TYR A 128 -5.01 2.05 5.72
CA TYR A 128 -4.19 1.02 5.09
C TYR A 128 -3.22 1.64 4.08
N PHE A 129 -3.70 2.54 3.21
CA PHE A 129 -2.84 3.31 2.31
C PHE A 129 -1.73 4.06 3.05
N LEU A 130 -2.07 4.87 4.07
CA LEU A 130 -1.07 5.58 4.88
C LEU A 130 -0.01 4.62 5.44
N ASP A 131 -0.46 3.51 6.04
CA ASP A 131 0.43 2.53 6.65
C ASP A 131 1.36 1.89 5.61
N MET A 132 0.81 1.53 4.45
CA MET A 132 1.53 0.86 3.37
C MET A 132 2.58 1.78 2.74
N GLU A 133 2.28 3.05 2.52
CA GLU A 133 3.25 3.98 1.93
C GLU A 133 4.33 4.38 2.92
N LEU A 134 3.97 4.68 4.18
CA LEU A 134 4.95 5.09 5.19
C LEU A 134 5.92 3.97 5.58
N MET A 135 5.48 2.72 5.63
CA MET A 135 6.36 1.62 6.00
C MET A 135 7.45 1.34 4.94
N GLN A 136 7.23 1.70 3.67
CA GLN A 136 8.24 1.55 2.61
C GLN A 136 9.44 2.50 2.79
N VAL A 137 9.25 3.61 3.49
CA VAL A 137 10.29 4.64 3.68
C VAL A 137 10.78 4.75 5.12
N SER A 138 9.97 4.36 6.10
CA SER A 138 10.27 4.55 7.53
C SER A 138 10.19 3.24 8.31
N LYS A 139 11.37 2.69 8.60
CA LYS A 139 11.52 1.53 9.50
C LYS A 139 11.02 1.82 10.91
N THR A 140 11.17 3.06 11.37
CA THR A 140 10.68 3.52 12.67
C THR A 140 9.15 3.50 12.71
N TYR A 141 8.50 4.01 11.65
CA TYR A 141 7.05 3.95 11.52
C TYR A 141 6.53 2.51 11.62
N LEU A 142 7.12 1.58 10.86
CA LEU A 142 6.71 0.17 10.88
C LEU A 142 6.89 -0.49 12.26
N ARG A 143 7.99 -0.19 12.97
CA ARG A 143 8.21 -0.68 14.34
C ARG A 143 7.14 -0.14 15.29
N ASN A 144 6.86 1.15 15.23
CA ASN A 144 5.83 1.79 16.05
C ASN A 144 4.44 1.23 15.75
N LEU A 145 4.10 1.06 14.48
CA LEU A 145 2.83 0.48 14.06
C LEU A 145 2.64 -0.94 14.59
N ASN A 146 3.68 -1.78 14.53
CA ASN A 146 3.63 -3.14 15.06
C ASN A 146 3.47 -3.16 16.60
N SER A 147 4.22 -2.30 17.30
CA SER A 147 4.08 -2.12 18.76
C SER A 147 2.67 -1.66 19.11
N TYR A 148 2.15 -0.63 18.42
CA TYR A 148 0.81 -0.10 18.60
C TYR A 148 -0.26 -1.18 18.41
N LYS A 149 -0.20 -1.95 17.31
CA LYS A 149 -1.14 -3.05 17.03
C LYS A 149 -1.10 -4.13 18.11
N LYS A 150 0.09 -4.47 18.63
CA LYS A 150 0.26 -5.44 19.73
C LYS A 150 -0.37 -4.94 21.04
N ILE A 151 -0.06 -3.70 21.43
CA ILE A 151 -0.59 -3.08 22.67
C ILE A 151 -2.11 -2.92 22.56
N LEU A 152 -2.62 -2.43 21.43
CA LEU A 152 -4.05 -2.30 21.17
C LEU A 152 -4.77 -3.65 21.29
N LYS A 153 -4.19 -4.72 20.73
CA LYS A 153 -4.75 -6.08 20.86
C LYS A 153 -4.80 -6.54 22.32
N GLN A 154 -3.75 -6.30 23.10
CA GLN A 154 -3.72 -6.63 24.53
C GLN A 154 -4.76 -5.83 25.31
N ARG A 155 -4.85 -4.52 25.08
CA ARG A 155 -5.84 -3.64 25.71
C ARG A 155 -7.26 -4.07 25.37
N ASN A 156 -7.57 -4.32 24.09
CA ASN A 156 -8.90 -4.76 23.67
C ASN A 156 -9.26 -6.16 24.20
N ALA A 157 -8.29 -7.06 24.38
CA ALA A 157 -8.53 -8.34 25.03
C ALA A 157 -8.89 -8.17 26.53
N LEU A 158 -8.26 -7.21 27.21
CA LEU A 158 -8.56 -6.88 28.60
C LEU A 158 -9.95 -6.26 28.76
N LEU A 159 -10.33 -5.36 27.85
CA LEU A 159 -11.67 -4.74 27.81
C LEU A 159 -12.78 -5.78 27.64
N LYS A 160 -12.58 -6.78 26.76
CA LYS A 160 -13.55 -7.86 26.52
C LYS A 160 -13.76 -8.79 27.71
N LYS A 161 -12.70 -9.09 28.47
CA LYS A 161 -12.74 -10.08 29.56
C LYS A 161 -13.45 -9.59 30.80
N ASN A 162 -13.51 -8.28 31.03
CA ASN A 162 -13.90 -7.77 32.34
C ASN A 162 -14.93 -6.63 32.27
N ARG A 163 -16.20 -7.00 32.13
CA ARG A 163 -17.32 -6.05 32.18
C ARG A 163 -17.48 -5.35 33.54
N ASN A 164 -16.94 -5.95 34.60
CA ASN A 164 -17.04 -5.47 35.99
C ASN A 164 -15.69 -4.94 36.56
N LEU A 165 -14.77 -4.47 35.71
CA LEU A 165 -13.48 -3.89 36.17
C LEU A 165 -13.70 -2.76 37.18
N THR A 166 -13.19 -2.96 38.39
CA THR A 166 -13.02 -1.89 39.39
C THR A 166 -11.59 -1.36 39.42
N ASP A 167 -10.60 -2.19 39.05
CA ASP A 167 -9.19 -1.84 38.99
C ASP A 167 -8.73 -1.53 37.56
N TYR A 168 -8.44 -0.25 37.30
CA TYR A 168 -7.99 0.23 35.99
C TYR A 168 -6.47 0.20 35.79
N THR A 169 -5.68 -0.33 36.73
CA THR A 169 -4.21 -0.24 36.74
C THR A 169 -3.60 -0.76 35.42
N PHE A 170 -3.95 -1.98 34.99
CA PHE A 170 -3.43 -2.54 33.74
C PHE A 170 -3.93 -1.80 32.49
N LEU A 171 -5.16 -1.27 32.51
CA LEU A 171 -5.66 -0.44 31.42
C LEU A 171 -4.89 0.88 31.35
N ASN A 172 -4.52 1.48 32.48
CA ASN A 172 -3.71 2.70 32.50
C ASN A 172 -2.30 2.44 31.93
N ILE A 173 -1.62 1.37 32.36
CA ILE A 173 -0.29 1.00 31.85
C ILE A 173 -0.33 0.78 30.33
N LEU A 174 -1.29 -0.03 29.84
CA LEU A 174 -1.44 -0.26 28.40
C LEU A 174 -1.86 1.02 27.67
N GLY A 175 -2.62 1.91 28.31
CA GLY A 175 -2.99 3.21 27.76
C GLY A 175 -1.81 4.15 27.58
N GLU A 176 -0.91 4.23 28.56
CA GLU A 176 0.33 5.03 28.47
C GLU A 176 1.23 4.49 27.35
N GLN A 177 1.46 3.18 27.30
CA GLN A 177 2.24 2.56 26.22
C GLN A 177 1.61 2.79 24.84
N LEU A 178 0.27 2.73 24.74
CA LEU A 178 -0.45 2.97 23.50
C LEU A 178 -0.36 4.44 23.06
N TYR A 179 -0.38 5.36 24.03
CA TYR A 179 -0.15 6.79 23.79
C TYR A 179 1.27 7.02 23.26
N ASP A 180 2.31 6.55 23.96
CA ASP A 180 3.71 6.81 23.62
C ASP A 180 4.06 6.44 22.18
N VAL A 181 3.63 5.26 21.73
CA VAL A 181 3.86 4.81 20.35
C VAL A 181 2.84 5.40 19.37
N GLY A 182 1.62 5.73 19.84
CA GLY A 182 0.56 6.31 19.03
C GLY A 182 0.84 7.74 18.60
N ILE A 183 1.41 8.59 19.46
CA ILE A 183 1.75 9.97 19.08
C ILE A 183 2.83 10.02 18.01
N GLN A 184 3.77 9.07 18.03
CA GLN A 184 4.82 8.99 17.01
C GLN A 184 4.23 8.65 15.64
N ILE A 185 3.25 7.75 15.58
CA ILE A 185 2.53 7.43 14.34
C ILE A 185 1.72 8.62 13.85
N PHE A 186 1.03 9.31 14.77
CA PHE A 186 0.25 10.51 14.49
C PHE A 186 1.12 11.59 13.83
N ASP A 187 2.27 11.90 14.44
CA ASP A 187 3.19 12.93 13.93
C ASP A 187 3.74 12.58 12.55
N GLU A 188 4.10 11.31 12.32
CA GLU A 188 4.61 10.87 11.01
C GLU A 188 3.52 10.91 9.92
N ARG A 189 2.26 10.60 10.27
CA ARG A 189 1.13 10.73 9.33
C ARG A 189 0.86 12.19 8.97
N GLN A 190 0.89 13.10 9.94
CA GLN A 190 0.72 14.54 9.68
C GLN A 190 1.83 15.06 8.76
N LYS A 191 3.10 14.81 9.08
CA LYS A 191 4.23 15.21 8.24
C LYS A 191 4.13 14.65 6.82
N PHE A 192 3.70 13.40 6.69
CA PHE A 192 3.51 12.77 5.39
C PHE A 192 2.43 13.49 4.56
N ILE A 193 1.28 13.77 5.16
CA ILE A 193 0.17 14.48 4.51
C ILE A 193 0.60 15.90 4.12
N GLU A 194 1.29 16.61 5.01
CA GLU A 194 1.84 17.94 4.71
C GLU A 194 2.84 17.90 3.55
N ALA A 195 3.72 16.89 3.50
CA ALA A 195 4.67 16.72 2.41
C ALA A 195 3.97 16.45 1.08
N LEU A 196 2.94 15.60 1.05
CA LEU A 196 2.12 15.36 -0.15
C LEU A 196 1.40 16.63 -0.61
N ASN A 197 0.88 17.45 0.31
CA ASN A 197 0.26 18.73 -0.04
C ASN A 197 1.24 19.70 -0.71
N GLN A 198 2.54 19.69 -0.35
CA GLN A 198 3.55 20.47 -1.07
C GLN A 198 3.80 19.92 -2.49
N LYS A 199 3.72 18.59 -2.67
CA LYS A 199 3.84 17.96 -3.99
C LYS A 199 2.63 18.24 -4.87
N PHE A 200 1.42 18.27 -4.32
CA PHE A 200 0.24 18.69 -5.07
C PHE A 200 0.41 20.07 -5.68
N LYS A 201 0.86 21.06 -4.90
CA LYS A 201 1.13 22.42 -5.43
C LYS A 201 2.12 22.42 -6.60
N THR A 202 3.12 21.53 -6.56
CA THR A 202 4.11 21.40 -7.63
C THR A 202 3.52 20.76 -8.88
N ILE A 203 2.72 19.70 -8.73
CA ILE A 203 2.09 18.95 -9.82
C ILE A 203 0.95 19.74 -10.48
N GLN A 204 0.17 20.49 -9.70
CA GLN A 204 -0.94 21.32 -10.15
C GLN A 204 -0.55 22.34 -11.21
N THR A 205 0.69 22.83 -11.18
CA THR A 205 1.21 23.72 -12.25
C THR A 205 1.18 23.06 -13.64
N LYS A 206 1.05 21.74 -13.71
CA LYS A 206 1.07 20.92 -14.93
C LYS A 206 -0.33 20.49 -15.37
N TYR A 207 -1.26 20.27 -14.44
CA TYR A 207 -2.69 20.01 -14.69
C TYR A 207 -3.48 21.30 -14.40
N LYS A 208 -3.65 22.17 -15.41
CA LYS A 208 -4.36 23.47 -15.29
C LYS A 208 -5.63 23.35 -14.43
N ASP A 209 -5.65 24.05 -13.29
CA ASP A 209 -6.79 24.19 -12.37
C ASP A 209 -7.33 22.91 -11.68
N PHE A 210 -6.46 21.91 -11.45
CA PHE A 210 -6.84 20.69 -10.72
C PHE A 210 -6.38 20.72 -9.25
N GLU A 211 -7.08 21.48 -8.40
CA GLU A 211 -6.69 21.63 -6.98
C GLU A 211 -7.08 20.41 -6.13
N VAL A 212 -6.07 19.68 -5.65
CA VAL A 212 -6.20 18.57 -4.70
C VAL A 212 -5.46 18.89 -3.40
N GLU A 213 -6.10 18.58 -2.28
CA GLU A 213 -5.52 18.67 -0.94
C GLU A 213 -5.87 17.42 -0.14
N MET A 214 -4.95 16.98 0.71
CA MET A 214 -5.18 15.92 1.68
C MET A 214 -5.26 16.52 3.08
N LEU A 215 -6.33 16.22 3.81
CA LEU A 215 -6.57 16.72 5.16
C LEU A 215 -6.56 15.56 6.16
N TYR A 216 -5.69 15.61 7.16
CA TYR A 216 -5.69 14.63 8.25
C TYR A 216 -6.85 14.88 9.21
N GLU A 217 -7.60 13.82 9.54
CA GLU A 217 -8.73 13.88 10.45
C GLU A 217 -8.50 12.92 11.63
N PRO A 218 -7.83 13.38 12.69
CA PRO A 218 -7.59 12.55 13.85
C PRO A 218 -8.87 12.29 14.63
N ASN A 219 -9.04 11.07 15.14
CA ASN A 219 -10.21 10.72 15.95
C ASN A 219 -10.19 11.41 17.32
N VAL A 220 -9.00 11.72 17.84
CA VAL A 220 -8.79 12.47 19.07
C VAL A 220 -7.58 13.38 18.87
N THR A 221 -7.64 14.60 19.41
CA THR A 221 -6.48 15.50 19.34
C THR A 221 -5.31 14.93 20.14
N LYS A 222 -4.08 15.29 19.74
CA LYS A 222 -2.85 14.80 20.37
C LYS A 222 -2.82 15.07 21.88
N GLU A 223 -3.29 16.24 22.30
CA GLU A 223 -3.35 16.71 23.69
C GLU A 223 -4.39 15.93 24.51
N ASN A 224 -5.50 15.56 23.88
CA ASN A 224 -6.59 14.86 24.55
C ASN A 224 -6.43 13.34 24.54
N PHE A 225 -5.51 12.79 23.73
CA PHE A 225 -5.39 11.35 23.53
C PHE A 225 -5.11 10.59 24.85
N LEU A 226 -4.08 10.98 25.60
CA LEU A 226 -3.75 10.32 26.88
C LEU A 226 -4.87 10.49 27.91
N LYS A 227 -5.45 11.69 27.97
CA LYS A 227 -6.59 11.99 28.85
C LYS A 227 -7.78 11.09 28.55
N HIS A 228 -8.09 10.86 27.27
CA HIS A 228 -9.18 9.96 26.86
C HIS A 228 -8.92 8.53 27.31
N LEU A 229 -7.71 8.01 27.08
CA LEU A 229 -7.33 6.63 27.48
C LEU A 229 -7.43 6.38 29.00
N LYS A 230 -7.21 7.43 29.81
CA LYS A 230 -7.30 7.38 31.28
C LYS A 230 -8.71 7.61 31.81
N THR A 231 -9.50 8.48 31.18
CA THR A 231 -10.80 8.94 31.74
C THR A 231 -12.03 8.31 31.11
N LYS A 232 -11.92 7.73 29.91
CA LYS A 232 -13.06 7.13 29.17
C LYS A 232 -13.05 5.60 29.20
N GLN A 233 -12.40 5.00 30.19
CA GLN A 233 -12.29 3.53 30.32
C GLN A 233 -13.64 2.83 30.46
N LYS A 234 -14.61 3.44 31.17
CA LYS A 234 -15.97 2.89 31.26
C LYS A 234 -16.64 2.77 29.88
N GLN A 235 -16.41 3.74 29.01
CA GLN A 235 -16.89 3.72 27.63
C GLN A 235 -16.18 2.62 26.82
N ASP A 236 -14.85 2.54 26.93
CA ASP A 236 -14.07 1.47 26.28
C ASP A 236 -14.52 0.06 26.72
N ILE A 237 -14.87 -0.12 28.00
CA ILE A 237 -15.38 -1.39 28.54
C ILE A 237 -16.76 -1.70 27.96
N MET A 238 -17.65 -0.70 27.92
CA MET A 238 -18.99 -0.85 27.36
C MET A 238 -18.97 -1.27 25.89
N TYR A 239 -18.09 -0.68 25.07
CA TYR A 239 -17.93 -1.04 23.66
C TYR A 239 -16.95 -2.20 23.42
N GLU A 240 -16.36 -2.75 24.48
CA GLU A 240 -15.38 -3.84 24.45
C GLU A 240 -14.17 -3.58 23.53
N THR A 241 -13.83 -2.31 23.33
CA THR A 241 -12.78 -1.85 22.41
C THR A 241 -12.27 -0.48 22.81
N THR A 242 -11.01 -0.20 22.48
CA THR A 242 -10.45 1.14 22.64
C THR A 242 -11.14 2.10 21.67
N THR A 243 -11.69 3.19 22.20
CA THR A 243 -12.49 4.15 21.41
C THR A 243 -11.69 5.32 20.85
N ALA A 244 -10.43 5.50 21.27
CA ALA A 244 -9.58 6.60 20.84
C ALA A 244 -8.18 6.17 20.38
N GLY A 245 -7.67 6.86 19.35
CA GLY A 245 -6.28 6.77 18.87
C GLY A 245 -6.15 6.46 17.37
N ILE A 246 -4.91 6.30 16.90
CA ILE A 246 -4.57 6.25 15.45
C ILE A 246 -5.22 5.14 14.63
N HIS A 247 -5.81 4.14 15.29
CA HIS A 247 -6.60 3.08 14.65
C HIS A 247 -8.03 3.52 14.28
N LYS A 248 -8.44 4.72 14.71
CA LYS A 248 -9.70 5.39 14.39
C LYS A 248 -9.52 6.64 13.53
N ASP A 249 -8.30 7.15 13.39
CA ASP A 249 -7.97 8.33 12.56
C ASP A 249 -8.32 8.09 11.09
N ASP A 250 -8.48 9.18 10.34
CA ASP A 250 -8.80 9.17 8.93
C ASP A 250 -8.05 10.28 8.17
N PHE A 251 -8.24 10.34 6.85
CA PHE A 251 -7.94 11.55 6.07
C PHE A 251 -9.04 11.78 5.03
N LYS A 252 -9.15 13.02 4.54
CA LYS A 252 -10.03 13.39 3.42
C LYS A 252 -9.20 13.87 2.25
N LEU A 253 -9.68 13.61 1.05
CA LEU A 253 -9.19 14.25 -0.17
C LEU A 253 -10.19 15.35 -0.53
N LEU A 254 -9.70 16.58 -0.59
CA LEU A 254 -10.46 17.74 -1.04
C LEU A 254 -10.12 18.00 -2.50
N TYR A 255 -11.15 18.30 -3.29
CA TYR A 255 -11.02 18.76 -4.66
C TYR A 255 -11.70 20.13 -4.76
N LYS A 256 -10.92 21.17 -5.09
CA LYS A 256 -11.38 22.58 -5.09
C LYS A 256 -12.06 22.97 -3.77
N GLY A 257 -11.45 22.58 -2.65
CA GLY A 257 -11.95 22.82 -1.29
C GLY A 257 -13.15 21.98 -0.83
N LEU A 258 -13.73 21.14 -1.69
CA LEU A 258 -14.87 20.28 -1.34
C LEU A 258 -14.42 18.84 -1.11
N ASN A 259 -15.05 18.15 -0.16
CA ASN A 259 -14.78 16.73 0.08
C ASN A 259 -15.07 15.89 -1.17
N ALA A 260 -14.02 15.32 -1.77
CA ALA A 260 -14.12 14.55 -3.02
C ALA A 260 -15.04 13.34 -2.88
N LYS A 261 -15.18 12.78 -1.68
CA LYS A 261 -16.13 11.69 -1.43
C LYS A 261 -17.56 12.09 -1.81
N ASP A 262 -17.94 13.33 -1.53
CA ASP A 262 -19.32 13.83 -1.67
C ASP A 262 -19.55 14.51 -3.03
N SER A 263 -18.54 15.18 -3.59
CA SER A 263 -18.69 16.02 -4.79
C SER A 263 -18.07 15.45 -6.07
N ALA A 264 -17.05 14.59 -5.97
CA ALA A 264 -16.30 14.17 -7.15
C ALA A 264 -17.03 13.09 -7.96
N SER A 265 -17.14 13.34 -9.28
CA SER A 265 -17.54 12.34 -10.28
C SER A 265 -16.55 11.16 -10.31
N GLN A 266 -16.89 10.06 -10.99
CA GLN A 266 -15.98 8.93 -11.16
C GLN A 266 -14.68 9.35 -11.88
N GLY A 267 -14.78 10.07 -13.00
CA GLY A 267 -13.62 10.57 -13.76
C GLY A 267 -12.77 11.55 -12.95
N THR A 268 -13.40 12.45 -12.19
CA THR A 268 -12.69 13.35 -11.27
C THR A 268 -11.98 12.58 -10.17
N SER A 269 -12.66 11.59 -9.58
CA SER A 269 -12.08 10.76 -8.52
C SER A 269 -10.83 10.01 -9.00
N ARG A 270 -10.83 9.52 -10.24
CA ARG A 270 -9.66 8.91 -10.87
C ARG A 270 -8.49 9.88 -11.01
N LEU A 271 -8.74 11.10 -11.47
CA LEU A 271 -7.71 12.13 -11.59
C LEU A 271 -7.11 12.51 -10.23
N ILE A 272 -7.93 12.65 -9.19
CA ILE A 272 -7.45 12.90 -7.81
C ILE A 272 -6.51 11.78 -7.34
N VAL A 273 -6.87 10.52 -7.59
CA VAL A 273 -6.03 9.37 -7.25
C VAL A 273 -4.70 9.40 -8.02
N ILE A 274 -4.74 9.76 -9.30
CA ILE A 274 -3.53 9.87 -10.13
C ILE A 274 -2.59 10.94 -9.56
N GLU A 275 -3.11 12.12 -9.23
CA GLU A 275 -2.30 13.17 -8.62
C GLU A 275 -1.73 12.75 -7.27
N LEU A 276 -2.51 12.07 -6.43
CA LEU A 276 -2.05 11.51 -5.16
C LEU A 276 -0.86 10.57 -5.34
N LYS A 277 -0.93 9.68 -6.32
CA LYS A 277 0.13 8.71 -6.59
C LYS A 277 1.34 9.34 -7.28
N LEU A 278 1.16 10.38 -8.11
CA LEU A 278 2.26 11.18 -8.66
C LEU A 278 2.98 11.97 -7.54
N ALA A 279 2.23 12.59 -6.63
CA ALA A 279 2.77 13.27 -5.45
C ALA A 279 3.58 12.30 -4.57
N LEU A 280 3.05 11.09 -4.39
CA LEU A 280 3.74 10.01 -3.68
C LEU A 280 5.06 9.62 -4.35
N LEU A 281 5.11 9.48 -5.68
CA LEU A 281 6.35 9.19 -6.41
C LEU A 281 7.42 10.27 -6.18
N GLU A 282 7.04 11.55 -6.31
CA GLU A 282 7.96 12.67 -6.07
C GLU A 282 8.45 12.71 -4.61
N TRP A 283 7.56 12.45 -3.65
CA TRP A 283 7.92 12.40 -2.23
C TRP A 283 8.86 11.22 -1.90
N ILE A 284 8.59 10.01 -2.40
CA ILE A 284 9.48 8.85 -2.20
C ILE A 284 10.88 9.18 -2.75
N LYS A 285 10.96 9.76 -3.94
CA LYS A 285 12.25 10.17 -4.53
C LYS A 285 12.95 11.22 -3.66
N GLU A 286 12.23 12.19 -3.13
CA GLU A 286 12.81 13.21 -2.25
C GLU A 286 13.41 12.61 -0.98
N VAL A 287 12.66 11.74 -0.29
CA VAL A 287 13.08 11.17 1.00
C VAL A 287 14.18 10.12 0.83
N THR A 288 14.08 9.30 -0.22
CA THR A 288 14.94 8.11 -0.38
C THR A 288 16.08 8.31 -1.37
N LYS A 289 16.04 9.38 -2.17
CA LYS A 289 16.94 9.65 -3.29
C LYS A 289 16.96 8.56 -4.37
N THR A 290 15.94 7.71 -4.40
CA THR A 290 15.76 6.63 -5.37
C THR A 290 14.37 6.72 -6.02
N ASP A 291 14.29 6.52 -7.33
CA ASP A 291 13.01 6.36 -8.03
C ASP A 291 12.38 5.00 -7.65
N ALA A 292 11.08 4.98 -7.37
CA ALA A 292 10.36 3.74 -7.08
C ALA A 292 10.09 2.94 -8.36
N ILE A 293 9.70 1.67 -8.25
CA ILE A 293 9.14 0.93 -9.39
C ILE A 293 7.66 1.24 -9.49
N LEU A 294 7.19 1.50 -10.70
CA LEU A 294 5.79 1.84 -10.98
C LEU A 294 5.04 0.61 -11.50
N LEU A 295 3.91 0.30 -10.87
CA LEU A 295 3.01 -0.79 -11.27
C LEU A 295 1.66 -0.20 -11.69
N LEU A 296 1.26 -0.35 -12.94
CA LEU A 296 0.02 0.18 -13.50
C LEU A 296 -0.91 -0.98 -13.85
N ASP A 297 -1.94 -1.21 -13.05
CA ASP A 297 -2.85 -2.33 -13.23
C ASP A 297 -4.13 -1.91 -13.94
N ASP A 298 -4.14 -2.04 -15.27
CA ASP A 298 -5.26 -1.69 -16.16
C ASP A 298 -5.85 -0.28 -15.92
N VAL A 299 -5.08 0.63 -15.31
CA VAL A 299 -5.54 1.99 -14.99
C VAL A 299 -5.48 2.93 -16.19
N LEU A 300 -4.62 2.64 -17.17
CA LEU A 300 -4.46 3.49 -18.35
C LEU A 300 -5.65 3.37 -19.30
N SER A 301 -6.31 2.20 -19.35
CA SER A 301 -7.47 1.98 -20.23
C SER A 301 -8.68 2.84 -19.87
N GLU A 302 -8.70 3.43 -18.66
CA GLU A 302 -9.76 4.33 -18.18
C GLU A 302 -9.50 5.82 -18.45
N LEU A 303 -8.33 6.16 -18.99
CA LEU A 303 -7.96 7.52 -19.35
C LEU A 303 -8.08 7.72 -20.86
N ASP A 304 -8.55 8.88 -21.28
CA ASP A 304 -8.42 9.31 -22.67
C ASP A 304 -6.93 9.48 -23.06
N LEU A 305 -6.66 9.50 -24.36
CA LEU A 305 -5.30 9.52 -24.90
C LEU A 305 -4.50 10.76 -24.44
N GLU A 306 -5.16 11.91 -24.33
CA GLU A 306 -4.53 13.15 -23.84
C GLU A 306 -4.05 12.97 -22.41
N ARG A 307 -4.89 12.42 -21.53
CA ARG A 307 -4.56 12.14 -20.13
C ARG A 307 -3.52 11.04 -19.97
N GLN A 308 -3.55 9.99 -20.79
CA GLN A 308 -2.50 8.97 -20.80
C GLN A 308 -1.14 9.59 -21.14
N ASN A 309 -1.08 10.41 -22.19
CA ASN A 309 0.15 11.10 -22.59
C ASN A 309 0.65 12.04 -21.50
N LEU A 310 -0.26 12.81 -20.90
CA LEU A 310 0.08 13.71 -19.81
C LEU A 310 0.61 12.93 -18.60
N PHE A 311 -0.06 11.85 -18.19
CA PHE A 311 0.40 10.96 -17.13
C PHE A 311 1.81 10.42 -17.42
N MET A 312 2.02 9.84 -18.60
CA MET A 312 3.32 9.28 -19.00
C MET A 312 4.42 10.36 -19.05
N SER A 313 4.09 11.60 -19.42
CA SER A 313 5.04 12.72 -19.42
C SER A 313 5.50 13.16 -18.02
N GLN A 314 4.72 12.86 -16.98
CA GLN A 314 5.09 13.18 -15.59
C GLN A 314 6.04 12.16 -14.96
N LEU A 315 6.14 10.96 -15.55
CA LEU A 315 7.00 9.92 -15.03
C LEU A 315 8.47 10.22 -15.37
N SER A 316 9.35 10.19 -14.37
CA SER A 316 10.80 10.25 -14.62
C SER A 316 11.21 9.06 -15.49
N LYS A 317 12.07 9.31 -16.48
CA LYS A 317 12.61 8.30 -17.41
C LYS A 317 13.43 7.19 -16.71
N ASN A 318 13.79 7.41 -15.44
CA ASN A 318 14.53 6.43 -14.64
C ASN A 318 13.62 5.39 -13.97
N HIS A 319 12.30 5.61 -13.93
CA HIS A 319 11.39 4.62 -13.37
C HIS A 319 11.40 3.37 -14.23
N GLN A 320 11.49 2.21 -13.58
CA GLN A 320 11.00 0.98 -14.19
C GLN A 320 9.48 0.94 -14.03
N VAL A 321 8.77 0.64 -15.11
CA VAL A 321 7.32 0.67 -15.19
C VAL A 321 6.81 -0.67 -15.72
N PHE A 322 5.90 -1.28 -14.98
CA PHE A 322 5.14 -2.45 -15.42
C PHE A 322 3.68 -2.06 -15.65
N ILE A 323 3.15 -2.38 -16.82
CA ILE A 323 1.78 -2.03 -17.23
C ILE A 323 1.04 -3.30 -17.59
N THR A 324 -0.14 -3.53 -17.01
CA THR A 324 -1.06 -4.57 -17.49
C THR A 324 -2.08 -3.96 -18.44
N THR A 325 -2.46 -4.71 -19.46
CA THR A 325 -3.55 -4.34 -20.37
C THR A 325 -4.20 -5.56 -20.99
N ALA A 326 -5.50 -5.49 -21.23
CA ALA A 326 -6.21 -6.47 -22.06
C ALA A 326 -6.12 -6.15 -23.55
N LEU A 327 -5.80 -4.91 -23.91
CA LEU A 327 -5.81 -4.43 -25.29
C LEU A 327 -4.42 -4.54 -25.93
N PRO A 328 -4.35 -4.81 -27.24
CA PRO A 328 -3.09 -4.74 -27.96
C PRO A 328 -2.59 -3.29 -28.00
N ILE A 329 -1.37 -3.07 -27.52
CA ILE A 329 -0.67 -1.80 -27.65
C ILE A 329 0.22 -1.85 -28.89
N ASN A 330 -0.02 -0.91 -29.81
CA ASN A 330 0.82 -0.64 -30.97
C ASN A 330 1.46 0.74 -30.75
N GLY A 331 2.79 0.81 -30.75
CA GLY A 331 3.51 2.07 -30.59
C GLY A 331 5.00 1.92 -30.84
N HIS A 332 5.65 3.03 -31.17
CA HIS A 332 7.10 3.10 -31.41
C HIS A 332 7.93 3.29 -30.13
N ILE A 333 7.31 3.18 -28.96
CA ILE A 333 7.99 3.32 -27.67
C ILE A 333 8.83 2.06 -27.44
N ASP A 334 10.05 2.22 -26.95
CA ASP A 334 10.89 1.07 -26.59
C ASP A 334 10.36 0.42 -25.30
N PHE A 335 9.71 -0.73 -25.44
CA PHE A 335 9.22 -1.54 -24.32
C PHE A 335 9.49 -3.02 -24.52
N GLN A 336 9.45 -3.78 -23.43
CA GLN A 336 9.41 -5.23 -23.44
C GLN A 336 7.96 -5.68 -23.36
N LYS A 337 7.54 -6.51 -24.31
CA LYS A 337 6.21 -7.11 -24.33
C LYS A 337 6.25 -8.50 -23.73
N ILE A 338 5.38 -8.76 -22.77
CA ILE A 338 5.12 -10.09 -22.21
C ILE A 338 3.67 -10.43 -22.57
N VAL A 339 3.47 -11.54 -23.29
CA VAL A 339 2.12 -12.01 -23.64
C VAL A 339 1.80 -13.23 -22.80
N LEU A 340 0.70 -13.19 -22.06
CA LEU A 340 0.17 -14.31 -21.31
C LEU A 340 -1.01 -14.92 -22.08
N GLN A 341 -1.00 -16.24 -22.25
CA GLN A 341 -2.05 -17.00 -22.93
C GLN A 341 -2.84 -17.86 -21.93
N GLU A 342 -4.10 -18.13 -22.24
CA GLU A 342 -4.89 -19.12 -21.49
C GLU A 342 -4.26 -20.52 -21.66
N GLY A 343 -3.94 -21.19 -20.56
CA GLY A 343 -3.34 -22.53 -20.55
C GLY A 343 -1.97 -22.63 -19.87
N GLU A 344 -1.18 -21.56 -19.80
CA GLU A 344 0.12 -21.58 -19.10
C GLU A 344 -0.03 -21.61 -17.55
N THR A 345 -1.24 -21.40 -17.04
CA THR A 345 -1.49 -21.00 -15.64
C THR A 345 -2.87 -21.47 -15.13
N ILE A 346 -3.23 -22.75 -15.36
CA ILE A 346 -4.52 -23.30 -14.90
C ILE A 346 -4.33 -24.15 -13.64
N ASN A 347 -4.70 -23.58 -12.50
CA ASN A 347 -5.58 -24.15 -11.46
C ASN A 347 -5.65 -23.15 -10.30
N ALA A 348 -6.49 -22.12 -10.46
CA ALA A 348 -6.95 -21.28 -9.34
C ALA A 348 -8.43 -20.97 -9.53
N LYS A 349 -9.12 -20.84 -8.38
CA LYS A 349 -10.57 -20.64 -8.26
C LYS A 349 -11.07 -19.40 -8.98
#